data_AF-A0A419ZT65-F1
#
_entry.id   AF-A0A419ZT65-F1
#
_cell.length_a   1.000
_cell.length_b   1.000
_cell.length_c   1.000
_cell.angle_alpha   90.00
_cell.angle_beta   90.00
_cell.angle_gamma   90.00
#
_symmetry.space_group_name_H-M   'P 1'
#
loop_
_entity.id
_entity.type
_entity.pdbx_description
1 polymer ?
#
loop_
_entity_poly.entity_id
_entity_poly.type
_entity_poly.pdbx_seq_one_letter_code
_entity_poly.pdbx_strand_id
1 'polypeptide(L)'
;MALPYAFFSLPSFIVDHTHHSSDPAVADLRGGFTSTRFVLVEPSHPGNVGAAARALKTMGFSRLVLVSPRVPHVQSDPEAIAMASGADDVLASAHVVPTLADALSGVHWSIALTARLREYGPPQWTPRAAAGAAREQAIHGEIALVFGNERTGLSNEDVERCSALAHIPANPAYSSLNLAQAVQVLAYELRTAYLSDGEAAPAAPVAAQASVGQGEPVDARAASDEIESMYAHLQSALVALEFLDPANPKKLMSRLRRLFARSGLEREEVNIVRGIAKHILLKTKPPGGDGS
;
A
#
# COMPACT_ATOMS: atom_id res chain seq x y z
N MET A 1 -55.00 56.16 -12.56
CA MET A 1 -55.34 55.57 -11.25
C MET A 1 -55.04 54.07 -11.35
N ALA A 2 -54.28 53.54 -10.40
CA ALA A 2 -53.62 52.23 -10.35
C ALA A 2 -52.27 52.11 -11.12
N LEU A 3 -51.19 51.96 -10.33
CA LEU A 3 -49.78 51.74 -10.68
C LEU A 3 -49.42 50.23 -10.60
N PRO A 4 -48.31 49.78 -11.22
CA PRO A 4 -48.00 48.37 -11.45
C PRO A 4 -47.16 47.71 -10.34
N TYR A 5 -47.14 46.38 -10.38
CA TYR A 5 -46.37 45.46 -9.56
C TYR A 5 -44.84 45.69 -9.67
N ALA A 6 -44.16 45.77 -8.52
CA ALA A 6 -42.72 45.63 -8.41
C ALA A 6 -42.41 44.41 -7.52
N PHE A 7 -41.78 43.39 -8.13
CA PHE A 7 -41.18 42.25 -7.44
C PHE A 7 -39.90 42.70 -6.72
N PHE A 8 -39.83 42.54 -5.41
CA PHE A 8 -38.59 42.65 -4.65
C PHE A 8 -37.80 41.33 -4.74
N SER A 9 -36.56 41.42 -5.25
CA SER A 9 -35.57 40.34 -5.21
C SER A 9 -34.88 40.34 -3.84
N LEU A 10 -34.89 39.20 -3.14
CA LEU A 10 -34.09 38.96 -1.95
C LEU A 10 -32.71 38.42 -2.38
N PRO A 11 -31.59 38.91 -1.83
CA PRO A 11 -30.29 38.30 -2.09
C PRO A 11 -30.16 36.98 -1.31
N SER A 12 -29.85 35.91 -2.03
CA SER A 12 -29.45 34.62 -1.46
C SER A 12 -28.09 34.76 -0.77
N PHE A 13 -28.06 34.58 0.55
CA PHE A 13 -26.82 34.35 1.29
C PHE A 13 -26.26 32.97 0.89
N ILE A 14 -25.20 32.96 0.10
CA ILE A 14 -24.33 31.79 -0.07
C ILE A 14 -23.29 31.86 1.05
N VAL A 15 -23.36 30.92 1.98
CA VAL A 15 -22.29 30.69 2.97
C VAL A 15 -21.21 29.86 2.27
N ASP A 16 -20.13 30.52 1.90
CA ASP A 16 -18.91 29.88 1.39
C ASP A 16 -18.14 29.27 2.57
N HIS A 17 -18.19 27.94 2.69
CA HIS A 17 -17.37 27.18 3.65
C HIS A 17 -16.08 26.71 2.97
N THR A 18 -15.23 27.65 2.57
CA THR A 18 -13.83 27.38 2.29
C THR A 18 -13.02 27.61 3.57
N HIS A 19 -12.83 26.54 4.36
CA HIS A 19 -11.82 26.54 5.42
C HIS A 19 -10.43 26.50 4.79
N HIS A 20 -9.89 27.67 4.42
CA HIS A 20 -8.46 27.86 4.21
C HIS A 20 -7.77 27.90 5.58
N SER A 21 -7.09 26.81 5.94
CA SER A 21 -6.12 26.83 7.03
C SER A 21 -4.97 27.76 6.63
N SER A 22 -4.77 28.83 7.41
CA SER A 22 -3.80 29.91 7.16
C SER A 22 -2.49 29.70 7.94
N ASP A 23 -2.06 28.45 8.10
CA ASP A 23 -0.81 28.11 8.78
C ASP A 23 0.35 27.99 7.76
N PRO A 24 1.29 28.96 7.72
CA PRO A 24 2.42 28.95 6.80
C PRO A 24 3.41 27.79 7.03
N ALA A 25 3.26 27.01 8.11
CA ALA A 25 4.00 25.77 8.35
C ALA A 25 3.50 24.59 7.49
N VAL A 26 2.30 24.69 6.91
CA VAL A 26 1.81 23.79 5.85
C VAL A 26 2.34 24.28 4.51
N ALA A 27 3.66 24.32 4.35
CA ALA A 27 4.22 24.30 3.00
C ALA A 27 3.66 23.06 2.31
N ASP A 28 3.03 23.21 1.13
CA ASP A 28 2.28 22.15 0.45
C ASP A 28 3.04 20.81 0.52
N LEU A 29 2.57 19.90 1.36
CA LEU A 29 3.09 18.54 1.42
C LEU A 29 2.88 17.92 0.03
N ARG A 30 3.98 17.62 -0.66
CA ARG A 30 4.00 17.14 -2.05
C ARG A 30 4.87 15.90 -2.19
N GLY A 31 4.77 15.22 -3.32
CA GLY A 31 5.54 14.03 -3.62
C GLY A 31 5.18 12.88 -2.68
N GLY A 32 6.20 12.31 -2.03
CA GLY A 32 6.07 11.15 -1.15
C GLY A 32 5.00 11.25 -0.07
N PHE A 33 4.78 12.43 0.52
CA PHE A 33 3.72 12.65 1.52
C PHE A 33 2.31 12.42 0.97
N THR A 34 2.11 12.67 -0.33
CA THR A 34 0.83 12.51 -1.03
C THR A 34 0.69 11.20 -1.81
N SER A 35 1.80 10.54 -2.14
CA SER A 35 1.83 9.26 -2.86
C SER A 35 1.99 8.02 -1.95
N THR A 36 2.05 8.21 -0.63
CA THR A 36 2.18 7.12 0.36
C THR A 36 0.83 6.77 0.98
N ARG A 37 0.39 5.52 0.83
CA ARG A 37 -0.76 4.95 1.54
C ARG A 37 -0.30 4.23 2.82
N PHE A 38 -1.06 4.39 3.90
CA PHE A 38 -0.93 3.59 5.12
C PHE A 38 -2.13 2.66 5.23
N VAL A 39 -1.89 1.36 5.17
CA VAL A 39 -2.94 0.34 5.06
C VAL A 39 -3.02 -0.46 6.36
N LEU A 40 -4.16 -0.41 7.04
CA LEU A 40 -4.43 -1.21 8.24
C LEU A 40 -5.34 -2.38 7.88
N VAL A 41 -4.83 -3.60 8.05
CA VAL A 41 -5.56 -4.84 7.72
C VAL A 41 -6.25 -5.40 8.95
N GLU A 42 -7.57 -5.53 8.86
CA GLU A 42 -8.48 -6.00 9.90
C GLU A 42 -8.23 -5.39 11.29
N PRO A 43 -8.12 -4.05 11.45
CA PRO A 43 -7.95 -3.46 12.77
C PRO A 43 -9.12 -3.84 13.69
N SER A 44 -8.80 -4.25 14.93
CA SER A 44 -9.80 -4.75 15.88
C SER A 44 -10.38 -3.67 16.77
N HIS A 45 -9.56 -2.67 17.13
CA HIS A 45 -9.91 -1.64 18.09
C HIS A 45 -10.03 -0.28 17.41
N PRO A 46 -11.21 0.38 17.45
CA PRO A 46 -11.41 1.72 16.89
C PRO A 46 -10.39 2.74 17.40
N GLY A 47 -10.07 2.71 18.70
CA GLY A 47 -9.06 3.59 19.29
C GLY A 47 -7.68 3.51 18.61
N ASN A 48 -7.26 2.33 18.12
CA ASN A 48 -6.00 2.21 17.37
C ASN A 48 -6.06 2.86 15.99
N VAL A 49 -7.23 2.84 15.33
CA VAL A 49 -7.43 3.52 14.05
C VAL A 49 -7.35 5.04 14.24
N GLY A 50 -8.01 5.56 15.28
CA GLY A 50 -7.90 6.97 15.66
C GLY A 50 -6.46 7.39 15.99
N ALA A 51 -5.79 6.64 16.85
CA ALA A 51 -4.40 6.90 17.22
C ALA A 51 -3.43 6.79 16.03
N ALA A 52 -3.69 5.88 15.07
CA ALA A 52 -2.94 5.81 13.83
C ALA A 52 -3.18 7.07 12.97
N ALA A 53 -4.43 7.52 12.78
CA ALA A 53 -4.73 8.76 12.07
C ALA A 53 -3.99 9.97 12.69
N ARG A 54 -3.95 10.05 14.03
CA ARG A 54 -3.17 11.05 14.76
C ARG A 54 -1.67 10.97 14.43
N ALA A 55 -1.10 9.77 14.48
CA ALA A 55 0.31 9.54 14.16
C ALA A 55 0.63 10.00 12.72
N LEU A 56 -0.22 9.65 11.76
CA LEU A 56 -0.08 10.05 10.36
C LEU A 56 -0.11 11.57 10.21
N LYS A 57 -1.13 12.24 10.76
CA LYS A 57 -1.26 13.70 10.67
C LYS A 57 -0.06 14.41 11.27
N THR A 58 0.40 13.95 12.45
CA THR A 58 1.58 14.51 13.12
C THR A 58 2.83 14.39 12.24
N MET A 59 2.94 13.32 11.46
CA MET A 59 4.07 13.09 10.54
C MET A 59 3.87 13.69 9.14
N GLY A 60 2.73 14.34 8.87
CA GLY A 60 2.42 14.96 7.57
C GLY A 60 1.84 14.01 6.52
N PHE A 61 1.23 12.90 6.94
CA PHE A 61 0.54 11.96 6.06
C PHE A 61 -0.97 12.00 6.28
N SER A 62 -1.75 11.76 5.22
CA SER A 62 -3.22 11.79 5.27
C SER A 62 -3.91 10.59 4.62
N ARG A 63 -3.20 9.77 3.82
CA ARG A 63 -3.81 8.65 3.08
C ARG A 63 -3.86 7.38 3.92
N LEU A 64 -4.88 7.29 4.77
CA LEU A 64 -5.21 6.08 5.54
C LEU A 64 -6.18 5.19 4.74
N VAL A 65 -5.90 3.89 4.68
CA VAL A 65 -6.77 2.87 4.07
C VAL A 65 -7.01 1.76 5.09
N LEU A 66 -8.26 1.36 5.25
CA LEU A 66 -8.70 0.34 6.19
C LEU A 66 -9.24 -0.85 5.41
N VAL A 67 -8.59 -2.00 5.53
CA VAL A 67 -9.02 -3.24 4.89
C VAL A 67 -9.85 -4.04 5.89
N SER A 68 -11.13 -4.23 5.60
CA SER A 68 -12.06 -5.02 6.43
C SER A 68 -11.94 -4.77 7.94
N PRO A 69 -12.08 -3.51 8.43
CA PRO A 69 -12.06 -3.22 9.86
C PRO A 69 -13.12 -4.04 10.61
N ARG A 70 -12.78 -4.59 11.78
CA ARG A 70 -13.69 -5.48 12.53
C ARG A 70 -14.91 -4.74 13.09
N VAL A 71 -14.77 -3.42 13.28
CA VAL A 71 -15.85 -2.54 13.68
C VAL A 71 -16.37 -1.80 12.43
N PRO A 72 -17.64 -1.99 12.05
CA PRO A 72 -18.26 -1.23 10.97
C PRO A 72 -18.24 0.27 11.27
N HIS A 73 -18.12 1.10 10.23
CA HIS A 73 -18.17 2.56 10.35
C HIS A 73 -17.16 3.15 11.37
N VAL A 74 -15.99 2.51 11.51
CA VAL A 74 -14.93 2.90 12.47
C VAL A 74 -14.51 4.37 12.38
N GLN A 75 -14.68 5.01 11.22
CA GLN A 75 -14.38 6.43 11.01
C GLN A 75 -15.26 7.37 11.82
N SER A 76 -16.48 6.93 12.16
CA SER A 76 -17.45 7.65 12.99
C SER A 76 -17.55 7.09 14.41
N ASP A 77 -16.69 6.13 14.77
CA ASP A 77 -16.71 5.53 16.09
C ASP A 77 -16.22 6.53 17.16
N PRO A 78 -16.95 6.72 18.28
CA PRO A 78 -16.57 7.68 19.31
C PRO A 78 -15.17 7.47 19.89
N GLU A 79 -14.71 6.22 20.02
CA GLU A 79 -13.38 5.91 20.52
C GLU A 79 -12.32 6.26 19.48
N ALA A 80 -12.56 5.96 18.19
CA ALA A 80 -11.65 6.36 17.11
C ALA A 80 -11.53 7.89 17.03
N ILE A 81 -12.64 8.62 17.09
CA ILE A 81 -12.66 10.09 17.08
C ILE A 81 -11.88 10.65 18.28
N ALA A 82 -12.16 10.14 19.49
CA ALA A 82 -11.48 10.57 20.70
C ALA A 82 -9.95 10.35 20.62
N MET A 83 -9.53 9.22 20.07
CA MET A 83 -8.11 8.88 19.93
C MET A 83 -7.42 9.61 18.76
N ALA A 84 -8.17 10.06 17.75
CA ALA A 84 -7.65 10.88 16.64
C ALA A 84 -7.20 12.27 17.11
N SER A 85 -7.82 12.82 18.15
CA SER A 85 -7.35 14.01 18.88
C SER A 85 -6.91 15.16 17.94
N GLY A 86 -7.82 15.63 17.08
CA GLY A 86 -7.56 16.69 16.10
C GLY A 86 -7.09 16.21 14.73
N ALA A 87 -6.97 14.89 14.53
CA ALA A 87 -6.76 14.25 13.22
C ALA A 87 -8.05 13.69 12.60
N ASP A 88 -9.18 14.33 12.90
CA ASP A 88 -10.52 13.93 12.45
C ASP A 88 -10.64 13.93 10.92
N ASP A 89 -9.94 14.82 10.24
CA ASP A 89 -9.82 14.89 8.79
C ASP A 89 -9.17 13.64 8.18
N VAL A 90 -8.08 13.14 8.77
CA VAL A 90 -7.42 11.90 8.32
C VAL A 90 -8.30 10.68 8.59
N LEU A 91 -8.96 10.64 9.75
CA LEU A 91 -9.87 9.54 10.10
C LEU A 91 -11.11 9.53 9.18
N ALA A 92 -11.73 10.68 8.97
CA ALA A 92 -12.93 10.83 8.15
C ALA A 92 -12.65 10.59 6.65
N SER A 93 -11.45 10.91 6.18
CA SER A 93 -11.03 10.64 4.78
C SER A 93 -10.47 9.23 4.57
N ALA A 94 -10.38 8.41 5.61
CA ALA A 94 -9.88 7.04 5.49
C ALA A 94 -10.73 6.23 4.49
N HIS A 95 -10.10 5.49 3.59
CA HIS A 95 -10.84 4.68 2.62
C HIS A 95 -11.04 3.27 3.18
N VAL A 96 -12.27 2.79 3.26
CA VAL A 96 -12.58 1.43 3.70
C VAL A 96 -12.78 0.54 2.47
N VAL A 97 -12.01 -0.55 2.38
CA VAL A 97 -12.05 -1.49 1.27
C VAL A 97 -12.12 -2.94 1.76
N PRO A 98 -12.66 -3.88 0.96
CA PRO A 98 -12.86 -5.24 1.44
C PRO A 98 -11.59 -6.08 1.47
N THR A 99 -10.65 -5.87 0.55
CA THR A 99 -9.44 -6.71 0.46
C THR A 99 -8.14 -5.90 0.41
N LEU A 100 -7.03 -6.56 0.75
CA LEU A 100 -5.71 -5.94 0.59
C LEU A 100 -5.40 -5.68 -0.89
N ALA A 101 -5.92 -6.49 -1.81
CA ALA A 101 -5.76 -6.26 -3.25
C ALA A 101 -6.37 -4.92 -3.68
N ASP A 102 -7.54 -4.57 -3.14
CA ASP A 102 -8.19 -3.27 -3.40
C ASP A 102 -7.36 -2.11 -2.85
N ALA A 103 -6.82 -2.27 -1.62
CA ALA A 103 -5.96 -1.26 -1.01
C ALA A 103 -4.63 -1.04 -1.77
N LEU A 104 -4.14 -2.06 -2.46
CA LEU A 104 -2.89 -2.05 -3.22
C LEU A 104 -3.09 -1.77 -4.72
N SER A 105 -4.32 -1.60 -5.21
CA SER A 105 -4.56 -1.25 -6.62
C SER A 105 -3.87 0.07 -6.99
N GLY A 106 -3.07 0.05 -8.07
CA GLY A 106 -2.26 1.20 -8.51
C GLY A 106 -1.02 1.50 -7.65
N VAL A 107 -0.72 0.68 -6.62
CA VAL A 107 0.51 0.81 -5.82
C VAL A 107 1.65 0.10 -6.55
N HIS A 108 2.79 0.78 -6.68
CA HIS A 108 3.96 0.31 -7.43
C HIS A 108 5.01 -0.33 -6.52
N TRP A 109 4.96 -0.03 -5.22
CA TRP A 109 5.80 -0.68 -4.22
C TRP A 109 5.11 -0.72 -2.86
N SER A 110 5.13 -1.88 -2.20
CA SER A 110 4.52 -2.05 -0.88
C SER A 110 5.43 -2.77 0.10
N ILE A 111 5.33 -2.40 1.37
CA ILE A 111 6.08 -3.02 2.45
C ILE A 111 5.17 -3.49 3.57
N ALA A 112 5.27 -4.77 3.91
CA ALA A 112 4.55 -5.36 5.03
C ALA A 112 5.37 -5.25 6.31
N LEU A 113 4.77 -4.69 7.37
CA LEU A 113 5.36 -4.71 8.70
C LEU A 113 5.06 -6.06 9.38
N THR A 114 6.10 -6.73 9.86
CA THR A 114 5.97 -7.99 10.59
C THR A 114 6.94 -8.07 11.77
N ALA A 115 6.47 -8.65 12.88
CA ALA A 115 7.28 -8.92 14.06
C ALA A 115 8.00 -10.28 14.01
N ARG A 116 7.75 -11.10 12.99
CA ARG A 116 8.31 -12.46 12.89
C ARG A 116 9.41 -12.49 11.83
N LEU A 117 10.59 -12.95 12.20
CA LEU A 117 11.58 -13.42 11.23
C LEU A 117 11.00 -14.64 10.52
N ARG A 118 10.91 -14.57 9.18
CA ARG A 118 10.40 -15.67 8.36
C ARG A 118 11.56 -16.34 7.64
N GLU A 119 11.56 -17.68 7.65
CA GLU A 119 12.55 -18.51 6.95
C GLU A 119 12.49 -18.31 5.42
N TYR A 120 11.32 -17.92 4.91
CA TYR A 120 11.06 -17.63 3.50
C TYR A 120 10.30 -16.29 3.39
N GLY A 121 10.81 -15.36 2.57
CA GLY A 121 10.16 -14.05 2.34
C GLY A 121 11.03 -13.09 1.53
N PRO A 122 10.50 -11.89 1.20
CA PRO A 122 11.27 -10.75 0.69
C PRO A 122 12.41 -10.37 1.64
N PRO A 123 13.43 -9.60 1.19
CA PRO A 123 14.44 -9.04 2.08
C PRO A 123 13.76 -8.27 3.23
N GLN A 124 14.29 -8.45 4.45
CA GLN A 124 13.80 -7.80 5.65
C GLN A 124 14.62 -6.54 5.94
N TRP A 125 13.92 -5.44 6.19
CA TRP A 125 14.48 -4.12 6.38
C TRP A 125 14.25 -3.63 7.81
N THR A 126 15.18 -2.86 8.36
CA THR A 126 14.91 -2.05 9.54
C THR A 126 14.01 -0.87 9.17
N PRO A 127 13.30 -0.22 10.11
CA PRO A 127 12.44 0.93 9.82
C PRO A 127 13.15 2.03 9.01
N ARG A 128 14.39 2.35 9.38
CA ARG A 128 15.21 3.35 8.68
C ARG A 128 15.56 2.95 7.25
N ALA A 129 16.03 1.73 7.06
CA ALA A 129 16.37 1.24 5.73
C ALA A 129 15.11 1.16 4.84
N ALA A 130 14.00 0.68 5.41
CA ALA A 130 12.70 0.64 4.75
C ALA A 130 12.23 2.03 4.31
N ALA A 131 12.40 3.05 5.15
CA ALA A 131 12.08 4.44 4.82
C ALA A 131 12.95 4.99 3.67
N GLY A 132 14.25 4.65 3.66
CA GLY A 132 15.16 4.99 2.56
C GLY A 132 14.70 4.40 1.23
N ALA A 133 14.41 3.09 1.20
CA ALA A 133 13.87 2.45 0.01
C ALA A 133 12.51 3.03 -0.39
N ALA A 134 11.59 3.18 0.56
CA ALA A 134 10.27 3.78 0.30
C ALA A 134 10.38 5.15 -0.37
N ARG A 135 11.31 5.99 0.07
CA ARG A 135 11.59 7.29 -0.55
C ARG A 135 12.03 7.16 -2.01
N GLU A 136 12.97 6.27 -2.30
CA GLU A 136 13.42 6.02 -3.68
C GLU A 136 12.27 5.51 -4.54
N GLN A 137 11.46 4.61 -4.00
CA GLN A 137 10.32 4.01 -4.71
C GLN A 137 9.18 4.99 -4.96
N ALA A 138 8.96 5.96 -4.06
CA ALA A 138 7.91 6.97 -4.20
C ALA A 138 8.12 7.91 -5.40
N ILE A 139 9.31 7.93 -6.02
CA ILE A 139 9.60 8.66 -7.27
C ILE A 139 8.95 7.96 -8.46
N HIS A 140 8.80 6.64 -8.41
CA HIS A 140 8.31 5.81 -9.51
C HIS A 140 6.79 5.58 -9.48
N GLY A 141 6.10 5.98 -8.40
CA GLY A 141 4.66 5.83 -8.28
C GLY A 141 4.17 5.82 -6.84
N GLU A 142 2.92 5.40 -6.66
CA GLU A 142 2.34 5.27 -5.32
C GLU A 142 2.97 4.11 -4.55
N ILE A 143 3.17 4.31 -3.25
CA ILE A 143 3.69 3.28 -2.33
C ILE A 143 2.70 2.97 -1.21
N ALA A 144 2.84 1.81 -0.57
CA ALA A 144 2.02 1.44 0.58
C ALA A 144 2.83 0.82 1.73
N LEU A 145 2.55 1.27 2.96
CA LEU A 145 3.01 0.64 4.18
C LEU A 145 1.83 -0.14 4.79
N VAL A 146 1.99 -1.46 4.93
CA VAL A 146 0.92 -2.38 5.29
C VAL A 146 1.13 -2.92 6.71
N PHE A 147 0.11 -2.77 7.55
CA PHE A 147 0.11 -3.15 8.96
C PHE A 147 -1.02 -4.14 9.23
N GLY A 148 -0.72 -5.18 10.01
CA GLY A 148 -1.69 -6.23 10.31
C GLY A 148 -2.46 -6.02 11.61
N ASN A 149 -3.41 -6.93 11.83
CA ASN A 149 -4.21 -7.03 13.04
C ASN A 149 -3.33 -7.09 14.31
N GLU A 150 -3.80 -6.48 15.40
CA GLU A 150 -3.07 -6.37 16.67
C GLU A 150 -2.69 -7.71 17.29
N ARG A 151 -3.53 -8.74 17.12
CA ARG A 151 -3.36 -10.05 17.75
C ARG A 151 -2.62 -11.03 16.85
N THR A 152 -2.96 -11.05 15.57
CA THR A 152 -2.47 -12.07 14.63
C THR A 152 -1.42 -11.55 13.65
N GLY A 153 -1.27 -10.23 13.52
CA GLY A 153 -0.48 -9.61 12.47
C GLY A 153 -1.08 -9.85 11.08
N LEU A 154 -0.23 -9.71 10.06
CA LEU A 154 -0.57 -10.01 8.67
C LEU A 154 -0.56 -11.51 8.39
N SER A 155 -1.50 -11.98 7.57
CA SER A 155 -1.51 -13.36 7.10
C SER A 155 -0.28 -13.65 6.22
N ASN A 156 -0.05 -14.91 5.89
CA ASN A 156 1.01 -15.25 4.94
C ASN A 156 0.69 -14.71 3.54
N GLU A 157 -0.58 -14.77 3.14
CA GLU A 157 -1.04 -14.26 1.85
C GLU A 157 -0.83 -12.75 1.75
N ASP A 158 -1.16 -11.99 2.79
CA ASP A 158 -0.96 -10.53 2.79
C ASP A 158 0.50 -10.14 2.63
N VAL A 159 1.40 -10.88 3.30
CA VAL A 159 2.84 -10.66 3.19
C VAL A 159 3.36 -11.03 1.81
N GLU A 160 2.87 -12.12 1.21
CA GLU A 160 3.29 -12.55 -0.13
C GLU A 160 2.83 -11.59 -1.24
N ARG A 161 1.83 -10.74 -0.96
CA ARG A 161 1.39 -9.65 -1.85
C ARG A 161 2.29 -8.41 -1.77
N CYS A 162 3.09 -8.27 -0.72
CA CYS A 162 3.93 -7.10 -0.52
C CYS A 162 5.31 -7.27 -1.18
N SER A 163 5.86 -6.17 -1.70
CA SER A 163 7.18 -6.15 -2.36
C SER A 163 8.34 -6.36 -1.38
N ALA A 164 8.19 -5.89 -0.14
CA ALA A 164 9.23 -5.92 0.88
C ALA A 164 8.67 -6.22 2.29
N LEU A 165 9.57 -6.51 3.23
CA LEU A 165 9.26 -6.67 4.64
C LEU A 165 10.00 -5.66 5.50
N ALA A 166 9.31 -5.04 6.46
CA ALA A 166 9.94 -4.28 7.54
C ALA A 166 9.75 -5.00 8.88
N HIS A 167 10.74 -4.86 9.75
CA HIS A 167 10.67 -5.34 11.12
C HIS A 167 11.24 -4.28 12.06
N ILE A 168 10.43 -3.84 13.03
CA ILE A 168 10.87 -2.91 14.07
C ILE A 168 11.65 -3.71 15.13
N PRO A 169 12.95 -3.47 15.35
CA PRO A 169 13.68 -4.07 16.45
C PRO A 169 13.04 -3.65 17.78
N ALA A 170 12.62 -4.64 18.57
CA ALA A 170 12.00 -4.45 19.87
C ALA A 170 12.65 -5.37 20.91
N ASN A 171 12.25 -5.24 22.17
CA ASN A 171 12.71 -6.14 23.22
C ASN A 171 12.36 -7.60 22.86
N PRO A 172 13.33 -8.53 22.76
CA PRO A 172 13.05 -9.93 22.44
C PRO A 172 12.08 -10.62 23.42
N ALA A 173 12.02 -10.15 24.67
CA ALA A 173 11.07 -10.65 25.68
C ALA A 173 9.65 -10.09 25.51
N TYR A 174 9.49 -8.98 24.78
CA TYR A 174 8.20 -8.31 24.55
C TYR A 174 8.26 -7.48 23.25
N SER A 175 8.12 -8.16 22.11
CA SER A 175 8.33 -7.57 20.79
C SER A 175 7.05 -7.08 20.10
N SER A 176 5.89 -7.26 20.73
CA SER A 176 4.60 -6.85 20.18
C SER A 176 4.36 -5.37 20.45
N LEU A 177 4.47 -4.54 19.41
CA LEU A 177 4.08 -3.13 19.48
C LEU A 177 2.57 -2.99 19.30
N ASN A 178 1.98 -1.97 19.92
CA ASN A 178 0.63 -1.54 19.56
C ASN A 178 0.60 -1.05 18.09
N LEU A 179 -0.52 -1.25 17.40
CA LEU A 179 -0.69 -0.89 15.99
C LEU A 179 -0.35 0.59 15.70
N ALA A 180 -0.90 1.52 16.49
CA ALA A 180 -0.64 2.95 16.28
C ALA A 180 0.82 3.31 16.59
N GLN A 181 1.47 2.64 17.54
CA GLN A 181 2.90 2.83 17.82
C GLN A 181 3.77 2.35 16.65
N ALA A 182 3.42 1.20 16.06
CA ALA A 182 4.09 0.69 14.88
C ALA A 182 3.94 1.62 13.66
N VAL A 183 2.72 2.15 13.44
CA VAL A 183 2.46 3.19 12.43
C VAL A 183 3.32 4.44 12.70
N GLN A 184 3.36 4.91 13.95
CA GLN A 184 4.14 6.09 14.34
C GLN A 184 5.63 5.94 14.05
N VAL A 185 6.22 4.77 14.33
CA VAL A 185 7.65 4.51 14.07
C VAL A 185 7.97 4.58 12.58
N LEU A 186 7.18 3.92 11.73
CA LEU A 186 7.44 3.95 10.29
C LEU A 186 7.10 5.31 9.66
N ALA A 187 6.02 5.96 10.07
CA ALA A 187 5.67 7.30 9.60
C ALA A 187 6.76 8.32 9.97
N TYR A 188 7.35 8.20 11.17
CA TYR A 188 8.46 9.06 11.61
C TYR A 188 9.73 8.84 10.77
N GLU A 189 10.16 7.60 10.58
CA GLU A 189 11.35 7.30 9.75
C GLU A 189 11.13 7.75 8.30
N LEU A 190 9.92 7.56 7.75
CA LEU A 190 9.59 8.00 6.40
C LEU A 190 9.54 9.52 6.25
N ARG A 191 8.96 10.25 7.22
CA ARG A 191 9.03 11.72 7.26
C ARG A 191 10.48 12.19 7.29
N THR A 192 11.30 11.59 8.14
CA THR A 192 12.73 11.94 8.25
C THR A 192 13.44 11.73 6.93
N ALA A 193 13.17 10.61 6.24
CA ALA A 193 13.72 10.34 4.93
C ALA A 193 13.28 11.37 3.88
N TYR A 194 12.01 11.77 3.86
CA TYR A 194 11.51 12.79 2.92
C TYR A 194 12.02 14.20 3.19
N LEU A 195 12.30 14.55 4.45
CA LEU A 195 12.86 15.86 4.81
C LEU A 195 14.40 15.93 4.67
N SER A 196 15.06 14.78 4.48
CA SER A 196 16.51 14.73 4.30
C SER A 196 16.87 15.11 2.87
N ASP A 197 17.19 16.39 2.64
CA ASP A 197 17.75 16.88 1.39
C ASP A 197 19.08 16.16 1.10
N GLY A 198 19.12 15.38 0.01
CA GLY A 198 20.36 14.93 -0.62
C GLY A 198 21.26 13.91 0.09
N GLU A 199 21.15 13.67 1.40
CA GLU A 199 21.92 12.60 2.05
C GLU A 199 21.18 11.27 1.92
N ALA A 200 21.50 10.51 0.88
CA ALA A 200 21.16 9.10 0.81
C ALA A 200 21.81 8.41 2.02
N ALA A 201 21.01 8.02 3.01
CA ALA A 201 21.45 7.07 4.02
C ALA A 201 22.00 5.83 3.29
N PRO A 202 23.09 5.19 3.77
CA PRO A 202 23.66 4.04 3.09
C PRO A 202 22.65 2.88 3.11
N ALA A 203 21.88 2.78 2.04
CA ALA A 203 21.04 1.64 1.71
C ALA A 203 21.97 0.55 1.19
N ALA A 204 22.34 -0.39 2.07
CA ALA A 204 22.89 -1.65 1.64
C ALA A 204 21.93 -2.76 2.08
N PRO A 205 21.10 -3.32 1.18
CA PRO A 205 20.84 -4.75 1.25
C PRO A 205 22.21 -5.45 1.15
N VAL A 206 22.44 -6.46 2.00
CA VAL A 206 23.63 -7.30 1.86
C VAL A 206 23.54 -7.98 0.49
N ALA A 207 24.35 -7.50 -0.46
CA ALA A 207 24.50 -7.88 -1.87
C ALA A 207 23.34 -7.52 -2.84
N ALA A 208 23.53 -6.44 -3.59
CA ALA A 208 23.65 -6.42 -5.06
C ALA A 208 23.65 -4.96 -5.54
N GLN A 209 24.82 -4.43 -5.91
CA GLN A 209 24.94 -3.15 -6.60
C GLN A 209 24.79 -3.40 -8.10
N ALA A 210 23.82 -2.75 -8.74
CA ALA A 210 23.78 -2.57 -10.18
C ALA A 210 23.72 -1.05 -10.47
N SER A 211 24.71 -0.59 -11.22
CA SER A 211 24.94 0.80 -11.63
C SER A 211 23.85 1.29 -12.59
N VAL A 212 23.28 2.47 -12.33
CA VAL A 212 22.33 3.14 -13.22
C VAL A 212 23.10 3.95 -14.27
N GLY A 213 23.01 3.51 -15.53
CA GLY A 213 23.40 4.29 -16.71
C GLY A 213 22.30 5.30 -17.07
N GLN A 214 22.71 6.50 -17.48
CA GLN A 214 21.81 7.56 -17.93
C GLN A 214 21.30 7.28 -19.34
N GLY A 215 19.99 7.47 -19.59
CA GLY A 215 19.52 7.90 -20.91
C GLY A 215 18.45 7.09 -21.67
N GLU A 216 17.79 6.09 -21.08
CA GLU A 216 16.62 5.45 -21.70
C GLU A 216 15.33 5.79 -20.93
N PRO A 217 14.14 5.81 -21.60
CA PRO A 217 12.89 5.96 -20.88
C PRO A 217 12.82 4.86 -19.83
N VAL A 218 12.85 5.24 -18.55
CA VAL A 218 12.72 4.30 -17.45
C VAL A 218 11.39 3.60 -17.64
N ASP A 219 11.41 2.32 -17.98
CA ASP A 219 10.19 1.55 -18.14
C ASP A 219 9.43 1.61 -16.83
N ALA A 220 8.17 2.04 -16.92
CA ALA A 220 7.35 2.26 -15.73
C ALA A 220 7.19 0.93 -14.99
N ARG A 221 7.50 0.93 -13.69
CA ARG A 221 7.26 -0.23 -12.84
C ARG A 221 5.81 -0.68 -12.95
N ALA A 222 5.60 -1.99 -12.90
CA ALA A 222 4.25 -2.53 -12.91
C ALA A 222 3.56 -2.27 -11.58
N ALA A 223 2.29 -1.88 -11.62
CA ALA A 223 1.47 -1.77 -10.42
C ALA A 223 1.13 -3.17 -9.84
N SER A 224 0.81 -3.20 -8.55
CA SER A 224 0.53 -4.44 -7.82
C SER A 224 -0.58 -5.28 -8.46
N ASP A 225 -1.60 -4.65 -9.04
CA ASP A 225 -2.71 -5.30 -9.73
C ASP A 225 -2.30 -5.90 -11.10
N GLU A 226 -1.37 -5.24 -11.82
CA GLU A 226 -0.78 -5.78 -13.05
C GLU A 226 0.05 -7.04 -12.75
N ILE A 227 0.85 -6.99 -11.68
CA ILE A 227 1.67 -8.12 -11.20
C ILE A 227 0.78 -9.28 -10.72
N GLU A 228 -0.28 -9.01 -9.96
CA GLU A 228 -1.21 -10.06 -9.52
C GLU A 228 -1.97 -10.69 -10.69
N SER A 229 -2.34 -9.91 -11.71
CA SER A 229 -2.92 -10.44 -12.96
C SER A 229 -1.94 -11.36 -13.69
N MET A 230 -0.65 -11.02 -13.71
CA MET A 230 0.40 -11.88 -14.26
C MET A 230 0.51 -13.21 -13.50
N TYR A 231 0.51 -13.19 -12.17
CA TYR A 231 0.54 -14.43 -11.38
C TYR A 231 -0.69 -15.30 -11.64
N ALA A 232 -1.88 -14.70 -11.76
CA ALA A 232 -3.09 -15.43 -12.09
C ALA A 232 -2.98 -16.12 -13.46
N HIS A 233 -2.53 -15.41 -14.50
CA HIS A 233 -2.31 -15.99 -15.83
C HIS A 233 -1.25 -17.10 -15.81
N LEU A 234 -0.12 -16.88 -15.13
CA LEU A 234 0.93 -17.87 -15.01
C LEU A 234 0.43 -19.12 -14.29
N GLN A 235 -0.33 -18.98 -13.21
CA GLN A 235 -0.93 -20.10 -12.49
C GLN A 235 -1.86 -20.91 -13.42
N SER A 236 -2.76 -20.24 -14.15
CA SER A 236 -3.63 -20.91 -15.11
C SER A 236 -2.85 -21.68 -16.17
N ALA A 237 -1.76 -21.11 -16.70
CA ALA A 237 -0.90 -21.77 -17.67
C ALA A 237 -0.19 -23.00 -17.08
N LEU A 238 0.32 -22.91 -15.84
CA LEU A 238 0.98 -24.05 -15.18
C LEU A 238 0.01 -25.18 -14.86
N VAL A 239 -1.25 -24.87 -14.53
CA VAL A 239 -2.32 -25.87 -14.37
C VAL A 239 -2.63 -26.53 -15.70
N ALA A 240 -2.76 -25.75 -16.78
CA ALA A 240 -3.05 -26.28 -18.11
C ALA A 240 -1.93 -27.16 -18.69
N LEU A 241 -0.69 -26.95 -18.24
CA LEU A 241 0.47 -27.81 -18.54
C LEU A 241 0.56 -29.06 -17.65
N GLU A 242 -0.35 -29.23 -16.70
CA GLU A 242 -0.28 -30.27 -15.66
C GLU A 242 0.99 -30.19 -14.78
N PHE A 243 1.72 -29.08 -14.85
CA PHE A 243 2.89 -28.82 -13.99
C PHE A 243 2.48 -28.45 -12.56
N LEU A 244 1.32 -27.79 -12.42
CA LEU A 244 0.72 -27.44 -11.15
C LEU A 244 -0.60 -28.19 -10.98
N ASP A 245 -0.64 -29.10 -10.01
CA ASP A 245 -1.89 -29.71 -9.56
C ASP A 245 -2.63 -28.73 -8.64
N PRO A 246 -3.83 -28.24 -9.00
CA PRO A 246 -4.60 -27.32 -8.16
C PRO A 246 -5.12 -27.97 -6.87
N ALA A 247 -5.25 -29.30 -6.81
CA ALA A 247 -5.62 -30.02 -5.60
C ALA A 247 -4.44 -30.18 -4.63
N ASN A 248 -3.20 -30.11 -5.14
CA ASN A 248 -1.98 -30.18 -4.34
C ASN A 248 -0.91 -29.18 -4.82
N PRO A 249 -1.15 -27.87 -4.67
CA PRO A 249 -0.30 -26.83 -5.26
C PRO A 249 1.07 -26.67 -4.56
N LYS A 250 1.24 -27.33 -3.41
CA LYS A 250 2.41 -27.21 -2.52
C LYS A 250 2.74 -25.72 -2.28
N LYS A 251 3.98 -25.29 -2.54
CA LYS A 251 4.46 -23.90 -2.38
C LYS A 251 4.96 -23.29 -3.69
N LEU A 252 4.54 -23.82 -4.84
CA LEU A 252 5.10 -23.40 -6.13
C LEU A 252 4.84 -21.91 -6.39
N MET A 253 3.59 -21.46 -6.29
CA MET A 253 3.23 -20.06 -6.54
C MET A 253 3.92 -19.10 -5.57
N SER A 254 4.02 -19.44 -4.28
CA SER A 254 4.77 -18.62 -3.31
C SER A 254 6.26 -18.53 -3.66
N ARG A 255 6.88 -19.61 -4.16
CA ARG A 255 8.28 -19.59 -4.64
C ARG A 255 8.43 -18.73 -5.90
N LEU A 256 7.48 -18.78 -6.83
CA LEU A 256 7.48 -17.93 -8.02
C LEU A 256 7.29 -16.45 -7.66
N ARG A 257 6.33 -16.12 -6.78
CA ARG A 257 6.15 -14.76 -6.25
C ARG A 257 7.46 -14.23 -5.65
N ARG A 258 8.11 -15.03 -4.81
CA ARG A 258 9.43 -14.68 -4.23
C ARG A 258 10.53 -14.52 -5.28
N LEU A 259 10.52 -15.33 -6.34
CA LEU A 259 11.50 -15.23 -7.44
C LEU A 259 11.37 -13.87 -8.14
N PHE A 260 10.16 -13.49 -8.51
CA PHE A 260 9.85 -12.25 -9.24
C PHE A 260 9.90 -10.98 -8.37
N ALA A 261 9.57 -11.07 -7.08
CA ALA A 261 9.62 -9.91 -6.17
C ALA A 261 11.01 -9.29 -6.01
N ARG A 262 12.08 -9.99 -6.41
CA ARG A 262 13.47 -9.51 -6.26
C ARG A 262 13.91 -8.51 -7.33
N SER A 263 13.29 -8.51 -8.50
CA SER A 263 13.74 -7.69 -9.64
C SER A 263 13.06 -6.32 -9.71
N GLY A 264 11.94 -6.12 -9.00
CA GLY A 264 11.17 -4.88 -9.11
C GLY A 264 10.59 -4.70 -10.52
N LEU A 265 9.69 -5.63 -10.91
CA LEU A 265 9.23 -5.82 -12.28
C LEU A 265 8.71 -4.55 -12.98
N GLU A 266 9.11 -4.42 -14.23
CA GLU A 266 8.62 -3.41 -15.17
C GLU A 266 7.35 -3.90 -15.89
N ARG A 267 6.55 -2.95 -16.38
CA ARG A 267 5.30 -3.28 -17.09
C ARG A 267 5.55 -4.13 -18.33
N GLU A 268 6.64 -3.90 -19.06
CA GLU A 268 7.00 -4.70 -20.23
C GLU A 268 7.30 -6.15 -19.86
N GLU A 269 8.08 -6.37 -18.80
CA GLU A 269 8.40 -7.71 -18.27
C GLU A 269 7.14 -8.47 -17.85
N VAL A 270 6.23 -7.78 -17.14
CA VAL A 270 4.91 -8.33 -16.77
C VAL A 270 4.12 -8.75 -18.01
N ASN A 271 4.13 -7.93 -19.07
CA ASN A 271 3.45 -8.25 -20.33
C ASN A 271 4.10 -9.41 -21.08
N ILE A 272 5.43 -9.55 -21.05
CA ILE A 272 6.14 -10.69 -21.63
C ILE A 272 5.69 -12.00 -20.95
N VAL A 273 5.70 -12.05 -19.61
CA VAL A 273 5.28 -13.24 -18.85
C VAL A 273 3.81 -13.57 -19.12
N ARG A 274 2.93 -12.55 -19.15
CA ARG A 274 1.51 -12.74 -19.52
C ARG A 274 1.36 -13.25 -20.95
N GLY A 275 2.17 -12.77 -21.88
CA GLY A 275 2.22 -13.22 -23.27
C GLY A 275 2.61 -14.69 -23.40
N ILE A 276 3.64 -15.13 -22.64
CA ILE A 276 4.05 -16.53 -22.57
C ILE A 276 2.92 -17.40 -22.02
N ALA A 277 2.34 -17.01 -20.88
CA ALA A 277 1.22 -17.74 -20.26
C ALA A 277 0.00 -17.86 -21.20
N LYS A 278 -0.32 -16.78 -21.92
CA LYS A 278 -1.38 -16.77 -22.94
C LYS A 278 -1.09 -17.76 -24.07
N HIS A 279 0.13 -17.78 -24.60
CA HIS A 279 0.50 -18.72 -25.67
C HIS A 279 0.44 -20.18 -25.23
N ILE A 280 0.87 -20.47 -23.98
CA ILE A 280 0.71 -21.80 -23.38
C ILE A 280 -0.77 -22.19 -23.37
N LEU A 281 -1.64 -21.35 -22.81
CA LEU A 281 -3.08 -21.61 -22.70
C LEU A 281 -3.76 -21.82 -24.05
N LEU A 282 -3.35 -21.09 -25.09
CA LEU A 282 -3.86 -21.25 -26.46
C LEU A 282 -3.44 -22.59 -27.09
N LYS A 283 -2.27 -23.13 -26.71
CA LYS A 283 -1.73 -24.40 -27.26
C LYS A 283 -2.21 -25.62 -26.48
N THR A 284 -2.49 -25.49 -25.19
CA THR A 284 -3.02 -26.57 -24.33
C THR A 284 -4.53 -26.73 -24.46
N LYS A 285 -5.24 -25.74 -25.02
CA LYS A 285 -6.66 -25.88 -25.34
C LYS A 285 -6.82 -26.96 -26.44
N PRO A 286 -7.64 -28.02 -26.24
CA PRO A 286 -7.82 -29.03 -27.27
C PRO A 286 -8.37 -28.39 -28.55
N PRO A 287 -7.92 -28.81 -29.74
CA PRO A 287 -8.46 -28.30 -30.99
C PRO A 287 -9.92 -28.74 -31.09
N GLY A 288 -10.85 -27.78 -31.08
CA GLY A 288 -12.24 -27.95 -31.49
C GLY A 288 -12.99 -29.13 -30.86
N GLY A 289 -13.64 -28.89 -29.71
CA GLY A 289 -14.87 -29.60 -29.39
C GLY A 289 -16.01 -29.02 -30.22
N ASP A 290 -16.02 -29.32 -31.53
CA ASP A 290 -17.20 -29.20 -32.39
C ASP A 290 -17.39 -30.56 -33.07
N GLY A 291 -18.55 -31.18 -32.83
CA GLY A 291 -19.08 -32.27 -33.65
C GLY A 291 -19.23 -33.63 -32.97
N SER A 292 -20.23 -33.78 -32.10
CA SER A 292 -21.28 -34.82 -32.14
C SER A 292 -22.35 -34.56 -31.09
#